data_AF-A0A7W3EEQ5-F1
#
_entry.id   AF-A0A7W3EEQ5-F1
#
_cell.length_a   1.000
_cell.length_b   1.000
_cell.length_c   1.000
_cell.angle_alpha   90.00
_cell.angle_beta   90.00
_cell.angle_gamma   90.00
#
_symmetry.space_group_name_H-M   'P 1'
#
loop_
_entity.id
_entity.type
_entity.pdbx_description
1 polymer ?
#
loop_
_entity_poly.entity_id
_entity_poly.type
_entity_poly.pdbx_seq_one_letter_code
_entity_poly.pdbx_strand_id
1 'polypeptide(L)'
;MIKKTLLAVTISTTLISGVAFAAEGNDTGVLTSATTAPSVGYRPVAVAGEEGLEVKGTLYIGQTLRIDKLFYTDKDGDGIDNTTGKGESVLDKSEIKWFLINKNVNNPDLSGTPSHSGTQFEIPKNASQSVIWITYKVAASAGHPYQAFSTHKIKLTSKIKGLEGGTDGIITNRASNVSIIINNPGDKNPSNELNGTDSINSPIVGATLSTKCSFKDDEKSTASNCDSEGYSFQWFSANELNGIYTKIDNASNSTYTIPSDQQNLYFKVELTPLTMNDSKTPPVVVKKS
;
A
#
# COMPACT_ATOMS: atom_id res chain seq x y z
N MET A 1 30.38 -81.36 40.93
CA MET A 1 30.84 -80.08 40.34
C MET A 1 30.47 -80.06 38.86
N ILE A 2 29.89 -78.94 38.38
CA ILE A 2 29.72 -78.50 36.96
C ILE A 2 28.61 -79.25 36.16
N LYS A 3 27.37 -78.72 36.06
CA LYS A 3 26.77 -77.74 35.07
C LYS A 3 26.71 -78.30 33.62
N LYS A 4 25.53 -78.64 33.03
CA LYS A 4 24.48 -77.81 32.35
C LYS A 4 25.06 -76.80 31.33
N THR A 5 24.58 -76.52 30.11
CA THR A 5 23.44 -76.89 29.24
C THR A 5 23.63 -76.12 27.90
N LEU A 6 22.95 -76.56 26.82
CA LEU A 6 22.67 -75.95 25.49
C LEU A 6 23.02 -74.47 25.25
N LEU A 7 23.50 -74.17 24.04
CA LEU A 7 23.43 -72.83 23.42
C LEU A 7 22.40 -72.83 22.28
N ALA A 8 21.49 -71.86 22.35
CA ALA A 8 20.36 -71.67 21.45
C ALA A 8 20.64 -70.57 20.41
N VAL A 9 19.93 -70.70 19.27
CA VAL A 9 19.74 -69.72 18.19
C VAL A 9 19.22 -68.39 18.74
N THR A 10 19.73 -67.25 18.26
CA THR A 10 19.13 -65.94 18.53
C THR A 10 18.82 -65.22 17.21
N ILE A 11 17.54 -64.89 17.05
CA ILE A 11 16.91 -64.11 15.99
C ILE A 11 17.05 -62.63 16.35
N SER A 12 17.34 -61.80 15.34
CA SER A 12 17.47 -60.35 15.43
C SER A 12 16.10 -59.67 15.29
N THR A 13 15.71 -58.79 16.23
CA THR A 13 14.60 -57.84 16.04
C THR A 13 14.69 -56.58 16.95
N THR A 14 14.69 -55.43 16.27
CA THR A 14 13.99 -54.14 16.53
C THR A 14 14.24 -53.27 17.78
N LEU A 15 14.77 -52.06 17.49
CA LEU A 15 14.40 -50.71 17.94
C LEU A 15 13.46 -50.57 19.16
N ILE A 16 13.95 -49.89 20.20
CA ILE A 16 13.12 -49.26 21.24
C ILE A 16 13.39 -47.76 21.23
N SER A 17 12.42 -47.00 20.74
CA SER A 17 12.27 -45.56 20.99
C SER A 17 11.89 -45.35 22.45
N GLY A 18 12.57 -44.41 23.12
CA GLY A 18 12.33 -44.08 24.52
C GLY A 18 10.91 -43.57 24.75
N VAL A 19 10.20 -44.21 25.67
CA VAL A 19 8.94 -43.75 26.23
C VAL A 19 9.22 -42.77 27.37
N ALA A 20 8.58 -41.60 27.33
CA ALA A 20 8.57 -40.68 28.47
C ALA A 20 7.57 -41.21 29.51
N PHE A 21 8.01 -41.41 30.75
CA PHE A 21 7.13 -41.74 31.86
C PHE A 21 6.44 -40.47 32.37
N ALA A 22 5.10 -40.50 32.45
CA ALA A 22 4.34 -39.52 33.21
C ALA A 22 4.43 -39.87 34.70
N ALA A 23 4.82 -38.91 35.53
CA ALA A 23 4.67 -39.02 36.97
C ALA A 23 3.19 -38.79 37.32
N GLU A 24 2.59 -39.73 38.04
CA GLU A 24 1.25 -39.59 38.61
C GLU A 24 1.27 -38.53 39.72
N GLY A 25 0.44 -37.50 39.61
CA GLY A 25 0.22 -36.55 40.70
C GLY A 25 -0.34 -35.19 40.29
N ASN A 26 -1.66 -35.07 40.39
CA ASN A 26 -2.47 -33.86 40.46
C ASN A 26 -2.89 -33.16 39.14
N ASP A 27 -4.19 -33.29 38.91
CA ASP A 27 -5.11 -32.56 38.04
C ASP A 27 -4.69 -31.12 37.66
N THR A 28 -4.32 -30.96 36.40
CA THR A 28 -4.73 -29.87 35.48
C THR A 28 -4.07 -30.21 34.14
N GLY A 29 -4.84 -30.84 33.25
CA GLY A 29 -4.39 -31.39 31.97
C GLY A 29 -3.87 -30.36 30.97
N VAL A 30 -2.75 -29.73 31.27
CA VAL A 30 -1.94 -28.95 30.34
C VAL A 30 -0.61 -29.66 30.21
N LEU A 31 -0.59 -30.66 29.32
CA LEU A 31 0.67 -31.26 28.85
C LEU A 31 1.30 -30.31 27.85
N THR A 32 2.08 -29.34 28.31
CA THR A 32 2.95 -28.55 27.43
C THR A 32 4.26 -29.29 27.23
N SER A 33 4.66 -29.50 25.98
CA SER A 33 6.00 -30.02 25.68
C SER A 33 7.06 -29.07 26.24
N ALA A 34 8.14 -29.60 26.82
CA ALA A 34 9.32 -28.80 27.09
C ALA A 34 9.88 -28.24 25.78
N THR A 35 10.35 -26.99 25.79
CA THR A 35 11.10 -26.43 24.67
C THR A 35 12.36 -27.26 24.45
N THR A 36 12.64 -27.67 23.20
CA THR A 36 13.92 -28.29 22.86
C THR A 36 15.05 -27.30 23.12
N ALA A 37 16.13 -27.74 23.77
CA ALA A 37 17.36 -26.95 23.88
C ALA A 37 17.84 -26.58 22.45
N PRO A 38 18.33 -25.35 22.23
CA PRO A 38 18.78 -24.92 20.91
C PRO A 38 20.06 -25.66 20.53
N SER A 39 19.92 -26.85 19.95
CA SER A 39 20.97 -27.50 19.15
C SER A 39 21.07 -26.88 17.74
N VAL A 40 20.25 -25.85 17.49
CA VAL A 40 19.89 -25.30 16.17
C VAL A 40 19.52 -23.81 16.29
N GLY A 41 20.25 -23.01 17.08
CA GLY A 41 20.04 -21.55 17.19
C GLY A 41 18.65 -21.09 17.71
N TYR A 42 18.51 -19.77 17.93
CA TYR A 42 17.25 -19.11 18.25
C TYR A 42 16.56 -18.62 16.96
N ARG A 43 15.26 -18.37 17.05
CA ARG A 43 14.49 -17.78 15.95
C ARG A 43 14.49 -16.26 16.13
N PRO A 44 14.41 -15.49 15.03
CA PRO A 44 14.12 -14.07 15.10
C PRO A 44 12.84 -13.80 15.89
N VAL A 45 12.92 -12.86 16.84
CA VAL A 45 11.80 -12.43 17.69
C VAL A 45 11.46 -10.98 17.39
N ALA A 46 10.18 -10.66 17.27
CA ALA A 46 9.72 -9.28 17.09
C ALA A 46 10.12 -8.41 18.30
N VAL A 47 10.57 -7.19 18.03
CA VAL A 47 10.88 -6.23 19.08
C VAL A 47 9.59 -5.77 19.74
N ALA A 48 9.51 -5.90 21.07
CA ALA A 48 8.32 -5.52 21.82
C ALA A 48 8.02 -4.02 21.68
N GLY A 49 6.76 -3.67 21.42
CA GLY A 49 6.31 -2.28 21.28
C GLY A 49 6.47 -1.70 19.87
N GLU A 50 7.09 -2.42 18.95
CA GLU A 50 7.22 -2.01 17.54
C GLU A 50 6.23 -2.78 16.66
N GLU A 51 5.68 -2.12 15.62
CA GLU A 51 4.71 -2.70 14.68
C GLU A 51 5.39 -3.55 13.59
N GLY A 52 6.43 -4.30 13.96
CA GLY A 52 7.18 -5.23 13.10
C GLY A 52 8.01 -4.62 11.97
N LEU A 53 7.67 -3.42 11.47
CA LEU A 53 8.40 -2.71 10.44
C LEU A 53 8.23 -1.18 10.50
N GLU A 54 9.16 -0.47 9.85
CA GLU A 54 9.14 0.96 9.57
C GLU A 54 8.94 1.17 8.06
N VAL A 55 7.95 1.97 7.67
CA VAL A 55 7.72 2.37 6.27
C VAL A 55 7.83 3.88 6.18
N LYS A 56 8.61 4.39 5.24
CA LYS A 56 8.65 5.81 4.89
C LYS A 56 7.73 6.10 3.72
N GLY A 57 6.97 7.18 3.81
CA GLY A 57 6.15 7.72 2.72
C GLY A 57 4.81 8.25 3.22
N THR A 58 4.02 8.78 2.29
CA THR A 58 2.68 9.32 2.58
C THR A 58 1.59 8.51 1.88
N LEU A 59 0.44 8.32 2.52
CA LEU A 59 -0.71 7.58 1.98
C LEU A 59 -1.60 8.43 1.04
N TYR A 60 -0.98 8.97 -0.01
CA TYR A 60 -1.67 9.64 -1.11
C TYR A 60 -1.49 8.88 -2.42
N ILE A 61 -2.45 8.99 -3.33
CA ILE A 61 -2.35 8.40 -4.67
C ILE A 61 -1.07 8.86 -5.40
N GLY A 62 -0.39 7.97 -6.10
CA GLY A 62 0.84 8.27 -6.84
C GLY A 62 2.12 8.39 -6.01
N GLN A 63 2.06 8.25 -4.68
CA GLN A 63 3.24 8.32 -3.81
C GLN A 63 3.99 6.99 -3.75
N THR A 64 5.29 7.05 -3.46
CA THR A 64 6.10 5.85 -3.23
C THR A 64 6.28 5.60 -1.74
N LEU A 65 5.95 4.38 -1.30
CA LEU A 65 6.26 3.87 0.02
C LEU A 65 7.56 3.06 -0.03
N ARG A 66 8.38 3.13 1.03
CA ARG A 66 9.63 2.37 1.15
C ARG A 66 9.73 1.72 2.53
N ILE A 67 9.95 0.41 2.57
CA ILE A 67 10.31 -0.26 3.83
C ILE A 67 11.72 0.19 4.21
N ASP A 68 11.83 0.81 5.39
CA ASP A 68 13.09 1.37 5.87
C ASP A 68 13.78 0.49 6.90
N LYS A 69 13.01 -0.28 7.69
CA LYS A 69 13.51 -1.17 8.74
C LYS A 69 12.50 -2.27 9.07
N LEU A 70 12.99 -3.46 9.46
CA LEU A 70 12.19 -4.44 10.20
C LEU A 70 12.58 -4.44 11.68
N PHE A 71 11.62 -4.67 12.56
CA PHE A 71 11.83 -4.65 14.01
C PHE A 71 11.89 -6.08 14.56
N TYR A 72 13.00 -6.77 14.30
CA TYR A 72 13.29 -8.10 14.84
C TYR A 72 14.70 -8.16 15.44
N THR A 73 14.85 -9.00 16.46
CA THR A 73 16.13 -9.31 17.11
C THR A 73 16.33 -10.82 17.13
N ASP A 74 17.56 -11.25 16.92
CA ASP A 74 17.97 -12.62 17.17
C ASP A 74 18.91 -12.66 18.37
N LYS A 75 18.68 -13.65 19.24
CA LYS A 75 19.46 -13.83 20.47
C LYS A 75 20.87 -14.34 20.16
N ASP A 76 21.06 -15.03 19.04
CA ASP A 76 22.38 -15.55 18.64
C ASP A 76 23.26 -14.51 17.95
N GLY A 77 22.72 -13.33 17.63
CA GLY A 77 23.46 -12.29 16.93
C GLY A 77 23.82 -12.65 15.49
N ASP A 78 23.17 -13.68 14.93
CA ASP A 78 23.06 -13.83 13.49
C ASP A 78 22.35 -12.59 12.91
N GLY A 79 22.78 -12.19 11.73
CA GLY A 79 22.40 -10.89 11.18
C GLY A 79 20.92 -10.86 10.81
N ILE A 80 20.12 -10.08 11.53
CA ILE A 80 18.80 -9.67 11.06
C ILE A 80 18.98 -8.42 10.19
N ASP A 81 18.50 -8.49 8.94
CA ASP A 81 18.57 -7.39 7.98
C ASP A 81 17.71 -6.20 8.45
N ASN A 82 18.38 -5.19 9.02
CA ASN A 82 17.81 -3.89 9.37
C ASN A 82 18.12 -2.82 8.31
N THR A 83 18.22 -3.24 7.04
CA THR A 83 18.12 -2.45 5.80
C THR A 83 19.21 -1.41 5.51
N THR A 84 20.29 -1.29 6.30
CA THR A 84 21.51 -0.55 5.91
C THR A 84 22.79 -1.03 6.61
N GLY A 85 23.48 -2.01 6.03
CA GLY A 85 24.95 -2.11 6.05
C GLY A 85 25.67 -2.53 7.34
N LYS A 86 25.69 -3.83 7.63
CA LYS A 86 26.82 -4.70 8.08
C LYS A 86 26.26 -5.86 8.91
N GLY A 87 26.27 -7.05 8.31
CA GLY A 87 25.65 -8.29 8.78
C GLY A 87 24.92 -8.93 7.60
N GLU A 88 25.31 -10.14 7.21
CA GLU A 88 24.94 -10.75 5.93
C GLU A 88 23.43 -11.03 5.82
N SER A 89 22.74 -10.16 5.08
CA SER A 89 21.56 -10.35 4.20
C SER A 89 20.60 -11.53 4.47
N VAL A 90 19.39 -11.26 5.00
CA VAL A 90 18.29 -12.28 5.02
C VAL A 90 16.87 -11.71 4.92
N LEU A 91 16.69 -10.54 4.31
CA LEU A 91 15.41 -10.26 3.65
C LEU A 91 15.56 -10.67 2.20
N ASP A 92 15.02 -11.84 1.86
CA ASP A 92 14.74 -12.11 0.46
C ASP A 92 13.68 -11.09 0.01
N LYS A 93 14.13 -10.07 -0.72
CA LYS A 93 13.27 -9.01 -1.27
C LYS A 93 12.17 -9.60 -2.16
N SER A 94 12.36 -10.81 -2.68
CA SER A 94 11.35 -11.55 -3.44
C SER A 94 10.14 -11.96 -2.60
N GLU A 95 10.30 -12.09 -1.28
CA GLU A 95 9.27 -12.49 -0.32
C GLU A 95 8.46 -11.31 0.23
N ILE A 96 8.86 -10.07 -0.05
CA ILE A 96 8.06 -8.88 0.31
C ILE A 96 7.00 -8.66 -0.77
N LYS A 97 5.73 -8.77 -0.38
CA LYS A 97 4.58 -8.61 -1.26
C LYS A 97 3.66 -7.51 -0.75
N TRP A 98 3.26 -6.62 -1.64
CA TRP A 98 2.33 -5.52 -1.38
C TRP A 98 0.98 -5.86 -1.98
N PHE A 99 -0.09 -5.67 -1.21
CA PHE A 99 -1.45 -5.91 -1.62
C PHE A 99 -2.26 -4.64 -1.43
N LEU A 100 -2.83 -4.14 -2.51
CA LEU A 100 -3.76 -3.03 -2.50
C LEU A 100 -5.19 -3.56 -2.46
N ILE A 101 -5.93 -3.24 -1.41
CA ILE A 101 -7.22 -3.84 -1.09
C ILE A 101 -8.25 -2.73 -0.91
N ASN A 102 -9.47 -2.89 -1.44
CA ASN A 102 -10.55 -1.93 -1.17
C ASN A 102 -10.81 -1.86 0.36
N LYS A 103 -10.95 -0.64 0.92
CA LYS A 103 -11.16 -0.44 2.37
C LYS A 103 -12.34 -1.22 2.96
N ASN A 104 -13.34 -1.56 2.15
CA ASN A 104 -14.55 -2.25 2.57
C ASN A 104 -14.32 -3.76 2.79
N VAL A 105 -13.16 -4.31 2.37
CA VAL A 105 -12.82 -5.72 2.58
C VAL A 105 -12.19 -5.88 3.96
N ASN A 106 -12.97 -6.43 4.88
CA ASN A 106 -12.49 -6.81 6.20
C ASN A 106 -11.75 -8.16 6.11
N ASN A 107 -10.53 -8.22 6.66
CA ASN A 107 -9.67 -9.42 6.67
C ASN A 107 -9.46 -10.06 5.27
N PRO A 108 -8.74 -9.39 4.36
CA PRO A 108 -8.54 -9.86 3.00
C PRO A 108 -7.73 -11.16 2.92
N ASP A 109 -8.03 -11.99 1.92
CA ASP A 109 -7.15 -13.08 1.52
C ASP A 109 -5.92 -12.52 0.78
N LEU A 110 -4.75 -12.79 1.33
CA LEU A 110 -3.45 -12.35 0.81
C LEU A 110 -2.66 -13.50 0.16
N SER A 111 -3.33 -14.60 -0.20
CA SER A 111 -2.71 -15.73 -0.91
C SER A 111 -2.64 -15.52 -2.44
N GLY A 112 -3.39 -14.56 -2.96
CA GLY A 112 -3.46 -14.25 -4.40
C GLY A 112 -2.25 -13.49 -4.93
N THR A 113 -2.36 -13.03 -6.19
CA THR A 113 -1.31 -12.23 -6.83
C THR A 113 -1.16 -10.88 -6.13
N PRO A 114 0.06 -10.52 -5.70
CA PRO A 114 0.30 -9.22 -5.07
C PRO A 114 0.24 -8.09 -6.09
N SER A 115 -0.12 -6.89 -5.63
CA SER A 115 -0.07 -5.66 -6.43
C SER A 115 1.37 -5.27 -6.79
N HIS A 116 2.34 -5.61 -5.93
CA HIS A 116 3.77 -5.41 -6.19
C HIS A 116 4.64 -6.32 -5.33
N SER A 117 5.93 -6.45 -5.66
CA SER A 117 6.93 -7.16 -4.85
C SER A 117 8.20 -6.34 -4.71
N GLY A 118 8.89 -6.46 -3.57
CA GLY A 118 10.13 -5.73 -3.29
C GLY A 118 9.98 -4.72 -2.15
N THR A 119 10.99 -3.87 -1.97
CA THR A 119 11.10 -2.97 -0.80
C THR A 119 10.44 -1.61 -0.98
N GLN A 120 9.96 -1.30 -2.19
CA GLN A 120 9.28 -0.06 -2.54
C GLN A 120 7.96 -0.37 -3.22
N PHE A 121 6.98 0.52 -3.07
CA PHE A 121 5.69 0.40 -3.71
C PHE A 121 5.16 1.77 -4.10
N GLU A 122 4.99 2.00 -5.40
CA GLU A 122 4.27 3.17 -5.90
C GLU A 122 2.77 2.93 -5.80
N ILE A 123 2.07 3.78 -5.05
CA ILE A 123 0.63 3.74 -4.89
C ILE A 123 -0.01 4.09 -6.24
N PRO A 124 -0.79 3.17 -6.86
CA PRO A 124 -1.46 3.45 -8.12
C PRO A 124 -2.34 4.70 -8.04
N LYS A 125 -2.42 5.46 -9.13
CA LYS A 125 -3.20 6.70 -9.19
C LYS A 125 -4.71 6.49 -9.00
N ASN A 126 -5.19 5.27 -9.21
CA ASN A 126 -6.57 4.85 -8.95
C ASN A 126 -6.77 4.15 -7.59
N ALA A 127 -5.86 4.33 -6.63
CA ALA A 127 -5.91 3.62 -5.35
C ALA A 127 -6.73 4.32 -4.26
N SER A 128 -7.48 5.38 -4.58
CA SER A 128 -8.28 6.09 -3.58
C SER A 128 -9.25 5.13 -2.87
N GLN A 129 -9.49 5.36 -1.58
CA GLN A 129 -10.35 4.52 -0.74
C GLN A 129 -9.86 3.07 -0.59
N SER A 130 -8.60 2.77 -0.90
CA SER A 130 -7.99 1.47 -0.66
C SER A 130 -7.08 1.52 0.57
N VAL A 131 -6.71 0.34 1.08
CA VAL A 131 -5.72 0.14 2.14
C VAL A 131 -4.61 -0.78 1.62
N ILE A 132 -3.43 -0.72 2.24
CA ILE A 132 -2.28 -1.53 1.85
C ILE A 132 -2.01 -2.59 2.91
N TRP A 133 -1.81 -3.83 2.46
CA TRP A 133 -1.28 -4.91 3.27
C TRP A 133 0.09 -5.33 2.76
N ILE A 134 0.99 -5.64 3.67
CA ILE A 134 2.30 -6.20 3.35
C ILE A 134 2.36 -7.62 3.90
N THR A 135 2.85 -8.54 3.09
CA THR A 135 3.36 -9.82 3.59
C THR A 135 4.85 -9.91 3.37
N TYR A 136 5.57 -10.42 4.35
CA TYR A 136 7.01 -10.66 4.26
C TYR A 136 7.38 -11.85 5.14
N LYS A 137 8.56 -12.41 4.90
CA LYS A 137 9.16 -13.47 5.72
C LYS A 137 10.41 -12.94 6.41
N VAL A 138 10.60 -13.35 7.65
CA VAL A 138 11.85 -13.12 8.39
C VAL A 138 12.57 -14.46 8.53
N ALA A 139 13.87 -14.47 8.25
CA ALA A 139 14.73 -15.63 8.40
C ALA A 139 16.09 -15.22 9.02
N ALA A 140 16.72 -16.16 9.71
CA ALA A 140 18.05 -16.07 10.33
C ALA A 140 19.17 -16.20 9.29
N SER A 141 20.35 -15.58 9.51
CA SER A 141 21.41 -15.52 8.47
C SER A 141 22.27 -16.76 8.37
N ALA A 142 22.35 -17.56 9.44
CA ALA A 142 23.09 -18.81 9.46
C ALA A 142 22.64 -19.70 10.63
N GLY A 143 22.70 -21.02 10.44
CA GLY A 143 22.29 -22.02 11.44
C GLY A 143 20.92 -22.63 11.10
N HIS A 144 20.81 -23.96 11.22
CA HIS A 144 19.49 -24.59 11.23
C HIS A 144 18.76 -24.13 12.48
N PRO A 145 17.41 -23.93 12.49
CA PRO A 145 16.54 -23.96 11.34
C PRO A 145 16.42 -22.55 10.73
N TYR A 146 17.32 -22.27 9.77
CA TYR A 146 17.18 -21.27 8.71
C TYR A 146 15.77 -21.23 8.07
N GLN A 147 14.99 -22.31 8.20
CA GLN A 147 13.64 -22.46 7.65
C GLN A 147 12.49 -22.26 8.64
N ALA A 148 12.75 -21.67 9.81
CA ALA A 148 11.69 -21.19 10.70
C ALA A 148 11.00 -19.93 10.12
N PHE A 149 10.45 -20.03 8.91
CA PHE A 149 9.78 -18.93 8.24
C PHE A 149 8.49 -18.57 8.97
N SER A 150 8.45 -17.39 9.55
CA SER A 150 7.19 -16.76 9.94
C SER A 150 6.77 -15.79 8.85
N THR A 151 5.67 -16.10 8.18
CA THR A 151 5.03 -15.14 7.26
C THR A 151 4.27 -14.14 8.10
N HIS A 152 4.69 -12.89 8.01
CA HIS A 152 4.02 -11.77 8.65
C HIS A 152 3.00 -11.15 7.70
N LYS A 153 1.89 -10.66 8.26
CA LYS A 153 0.84 -9.94 7.54
C LYS A 153 0.55 -8.66 8.32
N ILE A 154 0.78 -7.52 7.70
CA ILE A 154 0.60 -6.22 8.35
C ILE A 154 -0.28 -5.33 7.47
N LYS A 155 -1.37 -4.81 8.05
CA LYS A 155 -2.12 -3.71 7.47
C LYS A 155 -1.34 -2.42 7.76
N LEU A 156 -1.02 -1.66 6.72
CA LEU A 156 -0.48 -0.32 6.94
C LEU A 156 -1.56 0.58 7.53
N THR A 157 -1.24 1.21 8.65
CA THR A 157 -2.07 2.19 9.35
C THR A 157 -1.20 3.33 9.83
N SER A 158 -1.79 4.41 10.32
CA SER A 158 -1.06 5.54 10.89
C SER A 158 -0.24 5.21 12.15
N LYS A 159 -0.32 3.97 12.67
CA LYS A 159 0.54 3.48 13.76
C LYS A 159 1.90 3.00 13.28
N ILE A 160 2.04 2.68 11.99
CA ILE A 160 3.31 2.25 11.42
C ILE A 160 4.26 3.44 11.45
N LYS A 161 5.42 3.24 12.08
CA LYS A 161 6.45 4.27 12.19
C LYS A 161 6.93 4.70 10.80
N GLY A 162 7.09 6.01 10.63
CA GLY A 162 7.55 6.66 9.38
C GLY A 162 6.45 6.86 8.32
N LEU A 163 5.25 6.32 8.53
CA LEU A 163 4.14 6.42 7.60
C LEU A 163 3.26 7.61 7.97
N GLU A 164 2.99 8.46 6.98
CA GLU A 164 2.21 9.69 7.17
C GLU A 164 0.99 9.74 6.25
N GLY A 165 0.04 10.61 6.58
CA GLY A 165 -1.20 10.78 5.81
C GLY A 165 -2.14 9.56 5.90
N GLY A 166 -3.36 9.72 5.38
CA GLY A 166 -4.38 8.67 5.37
C GLY A 166 -4.93 8.29 6.75
N THR A 167 -6.22 8.52 6.98
CA THR A 167 -6.87 8.12 8.24
C THR A 167 -7.02 6.60 8.28
N ASP A 168 -6.51 5.95 9.34
CA ASP A 168 -6.53 4.49 9.54
C ASP A 168 -5.96 3.67 8.35
N GLY A 169 -4.95 4.24 7.67
CA GLY A 169 -4.32 3.57 6.53
C GLY A 169 -5.08 3.68 5.21
N ILE A 170 -6.19 4.42 5.17
CA ILE A 170 -6.95 4.65 3.95
C ILE A 170 -6.20 5.64 3.06
N ILE A 171 -5.95 5.26 1.81
CA ILE A 171 -5.35 6.12 0.79
C ILE A 171 -6.35 7.22 0.42
N THR A 172 -5.91 8.47 0.51
CA THR A 172 -6.77 9.65 0.35
C THR A 172 -6.39 10.53 -0.83
N ASN A 173 -7.23 11.54 -1.08
CA ASN A 173 -6.99 12.60 -2.04
C ASN A 173 -5.66 13.34 -1.76
N ARG A 174 -4.82 13.42 -2.80
CA ARG A 174 -3.54 14.13 -2.79
C ARG A 174 -3.70 15.63 -3.02
N ALA A 175 -4.70 16.06 -3.81
CA ALA A 175 -4.92 17.47 -4.13
C ALA A 175 -5.34 18.25 -2.87
N SER A 176 -4.72 19.41 -2.67
CA SER A 176 -5.02 20.36 -1.58
C SER A 176 -5.85 21.54 -2.07
N ASN A 177 -5.62 21.98 -3.30
CA ASN A 177 -6.34 23.08 -3.94
C ASN A 177 -6.57 22.78 -5.43
N VAL A 178 -7.69 23.27 -5.97
CA VAL A 178 -8.01 23.23 -7.39
C VAL A 178 -8.38 24.64 -7.84
N SER A 179 -7.83 25.06 -8.98
CA SER A 179 -8.12 26.33 -9.63
C SER A 179 -8.43 26.14 -11.12
N ILE A 180 -9.16 27.10 -11.69
CA ILE A 180 -9.48 27.15 -13.12
C ILE A 180 -8.66 28.29 -13.74
N ILE A 181 -7.89 27.96 -14.77
CA ILE A 181 -7.17 28.92 -15.60
C ILE A 181 -7.94 29.12 -16.89
N ILE A 182 -8.18 30.39 -17.26
CA ILE A 182 -8.87 30.76 -18.49
C ILE A 182 -7.81 31.06 -19.55
N ASN A 183 -7.79 30.28 -20.62
CA ASN A 183 -6.90 30.51 -21.77
C ASN A 183 -7.73 31.00 -22.95
N ASN A 184 -7.68 32.30 -23.23
CA ASN A 184 -8.43 32.89 -24.33
C ASN A 184 -7.81 32.49 -25.69
N PRO A 185 -8.63 32.44 -26.77
CA PRO A 185 -8.14 32.09 -28.09
C PRO A 185 -7.30 33.24 -28.69
N GLY A 186 -6.00 33.00 -28.87
CA GLY A 186 -5.05 34.01 -29.33
C GLY A 186 -4.89 35.16 -28.33
N ASP A 187 -4.57 36.36 -28.81
CA ASP A 187 -4.43 37.56 -27.97
C ASP A 187 -5.76 38.28 -27.68
N LYS A 188 -6.89 37.56 -27.78
CA LYS A 188 -8.21 38.16 -27.59
C LYS A 188 -8.50 38.35 -26.10
N ASN A 189 -8.60 39.61 -25.70
CA ASN A 189 -9.14 39.97 -24.39
C ASN A 189 -10.67 40.02 -24.41
N PRO A 190 -11.33 39.80 -23.26
CA PRO A 190 -12.74 40.09 -23.10
C PRO A 190 -13.05 41.54 -23.51
N SER A 191 -14.18 41.74 -24.17
CA SER A 191 -14.69 43.06 -24.55
C SER A 191 -16.20 43.06 -24.50
N ASN A 192 -16.80 44.19 -24.15
CA ASN A 192 -18.25 44.32 -24.05
C ASN A 192 -18.93 44.15 -25.43
N GLU A 193 -18.29 44.64 -26.49
CA GLU A 193 -18.83 44.64 -27.85
C GLU A 193 -18.91 43.24 -28.47
N LEU A 194 -17.91 42.39 -28.22
CA LEU A 194 -17.86 41.03 -28.78
C LEU A 194 -18.33 39.97 -27.78
N ASN A 195 -17.98 40.17 -26.51
CA ASN A 195 -18.11 39.16 -25.46
C ASN A 195 -19.14 39.53 -24.38
N GLY A 196 -19.68 40.75 -24.38
CA GLY A 196 -20.63 41.21 -23.35
C GLY A 196 -20.00 41.43 -21.97
N THR A 197 -18.67 41.50 -21.91
CA THR A 197 -17.92 41.76 -20.68
C THR A 197 -16.51 42.28 -20.98
N ASP A 198 -16.06 43.29 -20.23
CA ASP A 198 -14.67 43.77 -20.23
C ASP A 198 -13.83 43.17 -19.09
N SER A 199 -14.41 42.28 -18.29
CA SER A 199 -13.72 41.66 -17.15
C SER A 199 -12.71 40.63 -17.63
N ILE A 200 -11.43 40.85 -17.31
CA ILE A 200 -10.31 40.00 -17.74
C ILE A 200 -10.41 38.54 -17.27
N ASN A 201 -11.14 38.30 -16.17
CA ASN A 201 -11.36 36.95 -15.61
C ASN A 201 -12.69 36.34 -16.04
N SER A 202 -13.43 36.99 -16.96
CA SER A 202 -14.64 36.42 -17.52
C SER A 202 -14.29 35.50 -18.68
N PRO A 203 -14.73 34.23 -18.65
CA PRO A 203 -14.53 33.34 -19.78
C PRO A 203 -15.31 33.80 -21.01
N ILE A 204 -14.66 33.80 -22.17
CA ILE A 204 -15.27 34.18 -23.46
C ILE A 204 -15.44 32.97 -24.38
N VAL A 205 -16.25 33.12 -25.43
CA VAL A 205 -16.47 32.07 -26.42
C VAL A 205 -15.14 31.64 -27.06
N GLY A 206 -14.91 30.33 -27.11
CA GLY A 206 -13.67 29.73 -27.62
C GLY A 206 -12.52 29.71 -26.62
N ALA A 207 -12.66 30.31 -25.42
CA ALA A 207 -11.67 30.16 -24.37
C ALA A 207 -11.65 28.72 -23.84
N THR A 208 -10.46 28.25 -23.49
CA THR A 208 -10.25 26.94 -22.88
C THR A 208 -9.98 27.11 -21.40
N LEU A 209 -10.93 26.63 -20.60
CA LEU A 209 -10.77 26.47 -19.16
C LEU A 209 -9.85 25.26 -18.91
N SER A 210 -8.87 25.42 -18.04
CA SER A 210 -7.92 24.38 -17.66
C SER A 210 -7.84 24.23 -16.16
N THR A 211 -7.87 22.99 -15.68
CA THR A 211 -7.70 22.71 -14.25
C THR A 211 -6.23 22.73 -13.84
N LYS A 212 -5.96 23.40 -12.71
CA LYS A 212 -4.66 23.36 -12.03
C LYS A 212 -4.84 22.93 -10.58
N CYS A 213 -3.99 22.00 -10.15
CA CYS A 213 -4.02 21.42 -8.82
C CYS A 213 -2.72 21.72 -8.09
N SER A 214 -2.84 22.03 -6.80
CA SER A 214 -1.72 21.96 -5.85
C SER A 214 -1.88 20.71 -5.01
N PHE A 215 -0.77 20.13 -4.54
CA PHE A 215 -0.76 18.85 -3.83
C PHE A 215 -0.21 18.99 -2.42
N LYS A 216 -0.63 18.08 -1.53
CA LYS A 216 -0.27 18.09 -0.10
C LYS A 216 1.20 17.73 0.16
N ASP A 217 1.79 16.98 -0.75
CA ASP A 217 3.19 16.52 -0.71
C ASP A 217 4.14 17.41 -1.51
N ASP A 218 3.63 18.48 -2.13
CA ASP A 218 4.47 19.51 -2.75
C ASP A 218 4.60 20.70 -1.80
N GLU A 219 5.72 20.78 -1.09
CA GLU A 219 6.04 21.89 -0.17
C GLU A 219 6.04 23.26 -0.86
N LYS A 220 6.31 23.31 -2.17
CA LYS A 220 6.29 24.57 -2.93
C LYS A 220 4.87 24.96 -3.34
N SER A 221 3.90 24.06 -3.15
CA SER A 221 2.50 24.25 -3.53
C SER A 221 2.34 24.74 -4.98
N THR A 222 3.14 24.17 -5.89
CA THR A 222 3.12 24.60 -7.29
C THR A 222 1.92 24.02 -7.99
N ALA A 223 1.12 24.91 -8.59
CA ALA A 223 -0.07 24.50 -9.32
C ALA A 223 0.32 23.85 -10.65
N SER A 224 0.02 22.56 -10.84
CA SER A 224 0.27 21.82 -12.08
C SER A 224 -1.03 21.32 -12.72
N ASN A 225 -0.97 20.77 -13.93
CA ASN A 225 -2.14 20.13 -14.52
C ASN A 225 -2.57 18.92 -13.68
N CYS A 226 -3.88 18.75 -13.51
CA CYS A 226 -4.46 17.68 -12.70
C CYS A 226 -4.68 16.36 -13.47
N ASP A 227 -4.58 16.39 -14.79
CA ASP A 227 -5.03 15.34 -15.73
C ASP A 227 -4.28 14.02 -15.57
N SER A 228 -2.98 14.07 -15.35
CA SER A 228 -2.17 12.88 -15.16
C SER A 228 -2.31 12.27 -13.77
N GLU A 229 -3.00 12.91 -12.82
CA GLU A 229 -2.84 12.63 -11.39
C GLU A 229 -3.89 11.70 -10.77
N GLY A 230 -4.67 11.00 -11.61
CA GLY A 230 -5.63 10.00 -11.13
C GLY A 230 -6.96 10.58 -10.67
N TYR A 231 -7.45 11.62 -11.35
CA TYR A 231 -8.74 12.24 -11.10
C TYR A 231 -9.66 12.08 -12.31
N SER A 232 -10.95 11.93 -12.05
CA SER A 232 -12.00 12.23 -13.02
C SER A 232 -12.50 13.66 -12.83
N PHE A 233 -12.97 14.25 -13.92
CA PHE A 233 -13.45 15.64 -13.95
C PHE A 233 -14.91 15.66 -14.37
N GLN A 234 -15.63 16.67 -13.88
CA GLN A 234 -16.95 17.03 -14.39
C GLN A 234 -17.12 18.54 -14.32
N TRP A 235 -17.42 19.16 -15.45
CA TRP A 235 -17.70 20.60 -15.53
C TRP A 235 -19.18 20.91 -15.34
N PHE A 236 -19.44 22.09 -14.79
CA PHE A 236 -20.76 22.63 -14.51
C PHE A 236 -20.80 24.11 -14.89
N SER A 237 -21.98 24.62 -15.21
CA SER A 237 -22.21 26.05 -15.48
C SER A 237 -23.41 26.61 -14.72
N ALA A 238 -23.41 27.92 -14.50
CA ALA A 238 -24.50 28.67 -13.87
C ALA A 238 -24.66 30.06 -14.51
N ASN A 239 -25.87 30.62 -14.45
CA ASN A 239 -26.13 32.01 -14.88
C ASN A 239 -25.66 33.05 -13.86
N GLU A 240 -25.44 32.64 -12.61
CA GLU A 240 -25.06 33.51 -11.50
C GLU A 240 -23.94 32.87 -10.67
N LEU A 241 -23.06 33.71 -10.11
CA LEU A 241 -21.89 33.27 -9.34
C LEU A 241 -22.24 32.32 -8.19
N ASN A 242 -23.32 32.62 -7.46
CA ASN A 242 -23.80 31.83 -6.33
C ASN A 242 -25.06 31.03 -6.66
N GLY A 243 -25.34 30.84 -7.96
CA GLY A 243 -26.53 30.15 -8.45
C GLY A 243 -26.41 28.63 -8.40
N ILE A 244 -27.42 27.96 -8.97
CA ILE A 244 -27.41 26.50 -9.15
C ILE A 244 -26.52 26.16 -10.34
N TYR A 245 -25.44 25.43 -10.08
CA TYR A 245 -24.56 24.90 -11.10
C TYR A 245 -25.13 23.62 -11.70
N THR A 246 -25.40 23.66 -13.00
CA THR A 246 -25.93 22.53 -13.76
C THR A 246 -24.79 21.80 -14.46
N LYS A 247 -24.86 20.46 -14.45
CA LYS A 247 -23.86 19.60 -15.10
C LYS A 247 -23.82 19.88 -16.60
N ILE A 248 -22.62 20.00 -17.16
CA ILE A 248 -22.41 20.04 -18.61
C ILE A 248 -22.16 18.61 -19.09
N ASP A 249 -23.04 18.12 -19.96
CA ASP A 249 -22.92 16.75 -20.46
C ASP A 249 -21.65 16.53 -21.28
N ASN A 250 -21.05 15.34 -21.10
CA ASN A 250 -19.81 14.91 -21.75
C ASN A 250 -18.58 15.80 -21.50
N ALA A 251 -18.64 16.74 -20.54
CA ALA A 251 -17.51 17.57 -20.15
C ALA A 251 -16.72 16.91 -19.01
N SER A 252 -16.03 15.81 -19.31
CA SER A 252 -15.29 14.98 -18.35
C SER A 252 -13.77 15.09 -18.45
N ASN A 253 -13.27 15.98 -19.32
CA ASN A 253 -11.84 16.24 -19.46
C ASN A 253 -11.35 17.26 -18.41
N SER A 254 -10.04 17.29 -18.19
CA SER A 254 -9.37 18.30 -17.35
C SER A 254 -9.43 19.73 -17.92
N THR A 255 -9.92 19.86 -19.14
CA THR A 255 -10.12 21.12 -19.86
C THR A 255 -11.54 21.18 -20.43
N TYR A 256 -12.03 22.41 -20.61
CA TYR A 256 -13.32 22.67 -21.23
C TYR A 256 -13.25 23.90 -22.12
N THR A 257 -13.58 23.75 -23.40
CA THR A 257 -13.65 24.87 -24.34
C THR A 257 -15.08 25.41 -24.39
N ILE A 258 -15.22 26.72 -24.22
CA ILE A 258 -16.53 27.37 -24.11
C ILE A 258 -17.18 27.50 -25.49
N PRO A 259 -18.35 26.87 -25.71
CA PRO A 259 -19.11 27.04 -26.94
C PRO A 259 -19.86 28.38 -26.98
N SER A 260 -20.37 28.76 -28.15
CA SER A 260 -21.01 30.06 -28.38
C SER A 260 -22.29 30.29 -27.57
N ASP A 261 -23.00 29.23 -27.23
CA ASP A 261 -24.26 29.26 -26.46
C ASP A 261 -24.04 29.35 -24.94
N GLN A 262 -22.79 29.31 -24.47
CA GLN A 262 -22.42 29.37 -23.05
C GLN A 262 -21.65 30.62 -22.67
N GLN A 263 -21.77 31.65 -23.49
CA GLN A 263 -21.21 32.97 -23.21
C GLN A 263 -21.82 33.56 -21.92
N ASN A 264 -21.02 34.32 -21.16
CA ASN A 264 -21.43 35.00 -19.93
C ASN A 264 -21.93 34.08 -18.80
N LEU A 265 -21.58 32.78 -18.84
CA LEU A 265 -21.85 31.85 -17.75
C LEU A 265 -20.68 31.76 -16.77
N TYR A 266 -21.00 31.35 -15.55
CA TYR A 266 -20.04 30.96 -14.53
C TYR A 266 -19.75 29.47 -14.64
N PHE A 267 -18.50 29.06 -14.40
CA PHE A 267 -18.08 27.66 -14.53
C PHE A 267 -17.49 27.13 -13.23
N LYS A 268 -17.75 25.87 -12.95
CA LYS A 268 -17.19 25.10 -11.84
C LYS A 268 -16.71 23.75 -12.39
N VAL A 269 -15.68 23.19 -11.77
CA VAL A 269 -15.23 21.84 -12.02
C VAL A 269 -15.23 21.05 -10.71
N GLU A 270 -15.67 19.80 -10.76
CA GLU A 270 -15.52 18.85 -9.67
C GLU A 270 -14.48 17.81 -10.05
N LEU A 271 -13.56 17.54 -9.13
CA LEU A 271 -12.54 16.51 -9.27
C LEU A 271 -12.84 15.39 -8.30
N THR A 272 -12.87 14.16 -8.79
CA THR A 272 -13.03 12.96 -7.97
C THR A 272 -11.80 12.06 -8.12
N PRO A 273 -11.07 11.74 -7.03
CA PRO A 273 -9.97 10.78 -7.11
C PRO A 273 -10.49 9.43 -7.61
N LEU A 274 -9.77 8.82 -8.56
CA LEU A 274 -10.12 7.52 -9.09
C LEU A 274 -9.95 6.45 -8.02
N THR A 275 -10.93 5.56 -7.96
CA THR A 275 -10.92 4.36 -7.12
C THR A 275 -10.64 3.13 -7.98
N MET A 276 -10.14 2.06 -7.36
CA MET A 276 -10.10 0.79 -8.05
C MET A 276 -11.53 0.30 -8.22
N ASN A 277 -11.85 -0.22 -9.40
CA ASN A 277 -13.13 -0.90 -9.57
C ASN A 277 -13.08 -2.18 -8.72
N ASP A 278 -14.09 -2.38 -7.86
CA ASP A 278 -14.25 -3.57 -7.00
C ASP A 278 -14.27 -4.91 -7.78
N SER A 279 -14.26 -4.86 -9.12
CA SER A 279 -14.32 -6.01 -10.03
C SER A 279 -13.02 -6.30 -10.79
N LYS A 280 -11.87 -5.69 -10.43
CA LYS A 280 -10.58 -6.09 -11.01
C LYS A 280 -9.66 -6.64 -9.93
N THR A 281 -9.54 -7.97 -9.88
CA THR A 281 -8.26 -8.61 -9.59
C THR A 281 -7.14 -7.81 -10.28
N PRO A 282 -6.01 -7.53 -9.62
CA PRO A 282 -4.96 -6.66 -10.15
C PRO A 282 -4.54 -7.09 -11.56
N PRO A 283 -4.16 -6.14 -12.45
CA PRO A 283 -3.86 -6.44 -13.84
C PRO A 283 -2.73 -7.47 -13.93
N VAL A 284 -3.04 -8.60 -14.57
CA VAL A 284 -2.04 -9.54 -15.04
C VAL A 284 -1.23 -8.83 -16.12
N VAL A 285 -0.03 -8.36 -15.78
CA VAL A 285 0.96 -7.98 -16.78
C VAL A 285 1.47 -9.28 -17.40
N VAL A 286 0.80 -9.75 -18.46
CA VAL A 286 1.36 -10.79 -19.32
C VAL A 286 2.49 -10.13 -20.11
N LYS A 287 3.73 -10.27 -19.65
CA LYS A 287 4.88 -10.08 -20.53
C LYS A 287 4.86 -11.25 -21.52
N LYS A 288 4.56 -10.93 -22.78
CA LYS A 288 4.72 -11.84 -23.89
C LYS A 288 6.23 -12.11 -24.04
N SER A 289 6.65 -13.34 -23.75
CA SER A 289 7.94 -13.90 -24.19
C SER A 289 7.94 -14.11 -25.70
#